data_AF-A0A2M8NSP8-F1
#
_entry.id   AF-A0A2M8NSP8-F1
#
_cell.length_a   1.000
_cell.length_b   1.000
_cell.length_c   1.000
_cell.angle_alpha   90.00
_cell.angle_beta   90.00
_cell.angle_gamma   90.00
#
_symmetry.space_group_name_H-M   'P 1'
#
loop_
_entity.id
_entity.type
_entity.pdbx_description
1 polymer ?
#
loop_
_entity_poly.entity_id
_entity_poly.type
_entity_poly.pdbx_seq_one_letter_code
_entity_poly.pdbx_strand_id
1 'polypeptide(L)'
;MKSIQEELQMKRFLLVLSLLMVIFTISISIIGQESTTQIPLDHPYAAFLESRAFGASLGATAEFNKMEWVVLDEANSKYYITMSDITGAMTDGEGEISVDENRCGIVYAGDLDAEYNLSELRPLVVGGPFTDGAENPCDVNNISNPDGLAIDARGRLWIAEDTGRHVNNMLWVYDPADGSLKRFGYVPVGAEVTGVYISDAGHLFFSNQHPDGTNTAPYNRGNVIVVTGFNANTDDFEAIEVPTGDAQTVVGVAAGEIQVLATSGDAIPANDSQVVGGIYTVAGELMFESDNPDGIMWLPTNEEESEGTLFVNYEGIPGGVMELSLSYSEMAWTVNGGSMVDFSSVYGTWINCGSAVTPWNTGLTSEEYEPFAGDLANVEMMTEYLGGTQANPYDYGWVVELMPSDMGTTVTKHYAMGRYSHENSWVAPDGKTVYFGDDGANVMFFKFVADVEGDLSAGTLYAAKVTQSGGMGNDHVLTFEWIELGRASNDEIAASIREMEF
;
A
#
# COMPACT_ATOMS: atom_id res chain seq x y z
N MET A 1 -41.51 -38.33 -24.90
CA MET A 1 -40.09 -38.35 -25.33
C MET A 1 -39.58 -37.01 -25.89
N LYS A 2 -40.42 -36.01 -26.21
CA LYS A 2 -39.96 -34.67 -26.60
C LYS A 2 -39.80 -33.67 -25.44
N SER A 3 -40.50 -33.85 -24.31
CA SER A 3 -40.43 -32.91 -23.18
C SER A 3 -39.33 -33.20 -22.14
N ILE A 4 -38.68 -34.37 -22.20
CA ILE A 4 -37.56 -34.70 -21.28
C ILE A 4 -36.22 -34.19 -21.84
N GLN A 5 -36.10 -34.00 -23.16
CA GLN A 5 -34.90 -33.42 -23.78
C GLN A 5 -34.82 -31.90 -23.63
N GLU A 6 -35.95 -31.19 -23.59
CA GLU A 6 -35.99 -29.73 -23.37
C GLU A 6 -35.70 -29.38 -21.90
N GLU A 7 -36.16 -30.20 -20.95
CA GLU A 7 -35.86 -30.03 -19.52
C GLU A 7 -34.38 -30.37 -19.17
N LEU A 8 -33.75 -31.28 -19.92
CA LEU A 8 -32.32 -31.58 -19.80
C LEU A 8 -31.42 -30.52 -20.47
N GLN A 9 -31.90 -29.82 -21.50
CA GLN A 9 -31.18 -28.69 -22.09
C GLN A 9 -31.25 -27.44 -21.19
N MET A 10 -32.39 -27.19 -20.54
CA MET A 10 -32.54 -26.04 -19.64
C MET A 10 -31.76 -26.22 -18.32
N LYS A 11 -31.65 -27.46 -17.81
CA LYS A 11 -30.76 -27.79 -16.67
C LYS A 11 -29.28 -27.82 -17.01
N ARG A 12 -28.90 -28.00 -18.29
CA ARG A 12 -27.51 -27.82 -18.75
C ARG A 12 -27.17 -26.36 -19.04
N PHE A 13 -28.17 -25.52 -19.31
CA PHE A 13 -27.98 -24.07 -19.47
C PHE A 13 -27.86 -23.34 -18.13
N LEU A 14 -28.55 -23.82 -17.07
CA LEU A 14 -28.38 -23.30 -15.71
C LEU A 14 -27.12 -23.82 -14.98
N LEU A 15 -26.51 -24.93 -15.43
CA LEU A 15 -25.26 -25.44 -14.84
C LEU A 15 -23.99 -24.83 -15.47
N VAL A 16 -24.14 -24.04 -16.53
CA VAL A 16 -23.04 -23.40 -17.26
C VAL A 16 -22.99 -21.87 -16.98
N LEU A 17 -23.97 -21.33 -16.25
CA LEU A 17 -23.99 -19.91 -15.86
C LEU A 17 -23.59 -19.65 -14.39
N SER A 18 -23.20 -20.67 -13.63
CA SER A 18 -22.75 -20.53 -12.23
C SER A 18 -21.26 -20.87 -12.04
N LEU A 19 -20.47 -20.74 -13.11
CA LEU A 19 -19.02 -20.96 -13.09
C LEU A 19 -18.32 -19.96 -14.03
N LEU A 20 -18.62 -18.69 -13.81
CA LEU A 20 -17.95 -17.53 -14.43
C LEU A 20 -17.95 -16.37 -13.42
N MET A 21 -17.75 -16.71 -12.14
CA MET A 21 -17.05 -15.81 -11.23
C MET A 21 -15.58 -16.09 -11.53
N VAL A 22 -14.98 -15.24 -12.37
CA VAL A 22 -13.52 -15.18 -12.47
C VAL A 22 -13.08 -14.61 -11.13
N ILE A 23 -12.96 -15.48 -10.14
CA ILE A 23 -12.10 -15.20 -8.99
C ILE A 23 -10.71 -15.19 -9.61
N PHE A 24 -10.19 -13.99 -9.89
CA PHE A 24 -8.76 -13.80 -10.05
C PHE A 24 -8.15 -14.09 -8.68
N THR A 25 -8.00 -15.37 -8.31
CA THR A 25 -6.90 -15.72 -7.43
C THR A 25 -5.68 -15.50 -8.29
N ILE A 26 -5.05 -14.33 -8.14
CA ILE A 26 -3.70 -14.11 -8.62
C ILE A 26 -2.86 -15.15 -7.89
N SER A 27 -2.68 -16.30 -8.52
CA SER A 27 -1.68 -17.27 -8.10
C SER A 27 -0.38 -16.66 -8.56
N ILE A 28 0.15 -15.70 -7.79
CA ILE A 28 1.52 -15.24 -7.92
C ILE A 28 2.37 -16.48 -7.68
N SER A 29 2.76 -17.12 -8.78
CA SER A 29 3.82 -18.10 -8.71
C SER A 29 5.05 -17.30 -8.34
N ILE A 30 5.50 -17.44 -7.10
CA ILE A 30 6.77 -16.93 -6.60
C ILE A 30 7.87 -17.61 -7.42
N ILE A 31 8.09 -17.10 -8.62
CA ILE A 31 9.29 -17.34 -9.40
C ILE A 31 10.27 -16.35 -8.79
N GLY A 32 11.29 -16.85 -8.09
CA GLY A 32 12.40 -16.01 -7.66
C GLY A 32 12.83 -15.15 -8.84
N GLN A 33 12.73 -13.84 -8.67
CA GLN A 33 12.99 -12.87 -9.73
C GLN A 33 14.50 -12.90 -10.02
N GLU A 34 14.95 -13.86 -10.84
CA GLU A 34 16.26 -13.73 -11.48
C GLU A 34 16.21 -12.43 -12.27
N SER A 35 17.01 -11.45 -11.85
CA SER A 35 17.00 -10.09 -12.41
C SER A 35 17.44 -10.14 -13.88
N THR A 36 16.51 -10.35 -14.78
CA THR A 36 16.72 -10.13 -16.20
C THR A 36 16.54 -8.64 -16.44
N THR A 37 17.62 -7.88 -16.27
CA THR A 37 17.66 -6.45 -16.60
C THR A 37 17.34 -6.29 -18.08
N GLN A 38 16.39 -5.41 -18.43
CA GLN A 38 16.01 -5.21 -19.82
C GLN A 38 16.87 -4.12 -20.48
N ILE A 39 17.45 -3.22 -19.69
CA ILE A 39 18.52 -2.32 -20.13
C ILE A 39 19.89 -2.70 -19.55
N PRO A 40 20.99 -2.41 -20.25
CA PRO A 40 22.33 -2.56 -19.70
C PRO A 40 22.56 -1.71 -18.45
N LEU A 41 23.31 -2.24 -17.46
CA LEU A 41 23.64 -1.50 -16.24
C LEU A 41 24.65 -0.35 -16.46
N ASP A 42 25.24 -0.22 -17.65
CA ASP A 42 26.03 0.95 -18.04
C ASP A 42 25.19 2.06 -18.69
N HIS A 43 23.87 1.88 -18.80
CA HIS A 43 22.93 2.92 -19.21
C HIS A 43 22.94 4.08 -18.19
N PRO A 44 22.91 5.37 -18.64
CA PRO A 44 23.08 6.52 -17.76
C PRO A 44 22.09 6.62 -16.59
N TYR A 45 20.89 6.04 -16.76
CA TYR A 45 19.81 6.05 -15.76
C TYR A 45 19.47 4.66 -15.23
N ALA A 46 20.37 3.67 -15.37
CA ALA A 46 20.15 2.31 -14.86
C ALA A 46 19.82 2.26 -13.36
N ALA A 47 20.40 3.18 -12.57
CA ALA A 47 20.11 3.32 -11.14
C ALA A 47 18.63 3.54 -10.81
N PHE A 48 17.87 4.14 -11.72
CA PHE A 48 16.45 4.47 -11.51
C PHE A 48 15.50 3.53 -12.25
N LEU A 49 15.95 2.94 -13.36
CA LEU A 49 15.12 2.10 -14.23
C LEU A 49 15.23 0.61 -13.89
N GLU A 50 16.38 0.19 -13.35
CA GLU A 50 16.71 -1.18 -12.94
C GLU A 50 17.28 -1.15 -11.51
N SER A 51 16.63 -0.38 -10.62
CA SER A 51 17.18 0.05 -9.32
C SER A 51 17.73 -1.12 -8.48
N ARG A 52 16.97 -2.22 -8.39
CA ARG A 52 17.38 -3.45 -7.69
C ARG A 52 18.65 -4.05 -8.31
N ALA A 53 18.67 -4.28 -9.62
CA ALA A 53 19.84 -4.89 -10.28
C ALA A 53 21.08 -3.98 -10.25
N PHE A 54 20.89 -2.67 -10.40
CA PHE A 54 21.96 -1.69 -10.32
C PHE A 54 22.55 -1.62 -8.90
N GLY A 55 21.71 -1.55 -7.86
CA GLY A 55 22.14 -1.61 -6.46
C GLY A 55 22.95 -2.87 -6.14
N ALA A 56 22.49 -4.04 -6.61
CA ALA A 56 23.19 -5.32 -6.40
C ALA A 56 24.58 -5.30 -7.04
N SER A 57 24.70 -4.70 -8.23
CA SER A 57 25.98 -4.57 -8.92
C SER A 57 27.00 -3.69 -8.17
N LEU A 58 26.53 -2.78 -7.31
CA LEU A 58 27.34 -1.96 -6.42
C LEU A 58 27.54 -2.59 -5.03
N GLY A 59 26.90 -3.72 -4.76
CA GLY A 59 27.04 -4.51 -3.54
C GLY A 59 25.98 -4.27 -2.47
N ALA A 60 24.89 -3.53 -2.77
CA ALA A 60 23.75 -3.40 -1.86
C ALA A 60 23.14 -4.78 -1.55
N THR A 61 22.52 -4.91 -0.36
CA THR A 61 21.96 -6.19 0.10
C THR A 61 20.57 -6.41 -0.51
N ALA A 62 20.38 -7.54 -1.19
CA ALA A 62 19.19 -7.94 -1.93
C ALA A 62 18.51 -9.16 -1.28
N GLU A 63 18.30 -9.11 0.03
CA GLU A 63 17.88 -10.27 0.83
C GLU A 63 16.57 -10.05 1.57
N PHE A 64 16.06 -8.81 1.59
CA PHE A 64 14.78 -8.51 2.24
C PHE A 64 13.62 -9.19 1.51
N ASN A 65 12.53 -9.40 2.24
CA ASN A 65 11.31 -10.00 1.72
C ASN A 65 10.10 -9.26 2.32
N LYS A 66 9.11 -8.93 1.47
CA LYS A 66 7.83 -8.34 1.86
C LYS A 66 7.96 -7.11 2.76
N MET A 67 8.72 -6.10 2.31
CA MET A 67 8.81 -4.83 3.02
C MET A 67 7.63 -3.96 2.61
N GLU A 68 6.67 -3.80 3.51
CA GLU A 68 5.42 -3.09 3.24
C GLU A 68 5.55 -1.62 3.72
N TRP A 69 4.60 -1.11 4.51
CA TRP A 69 4.54 0.30 4.87
C TRP A 69 5.66 0.78 5.79
N VAL A 70 6.01 2.04 5.59
CA VAL A 70 6.89 2.85 6.42
C VAL A 70 6.11 3.98 7.08
N VAL A 71 6.40 4.28 8.34
CA VAL A 71 5.94 5.51 9.01
C VAL A 71 7.04 6.10 9.88
N LEU A 72 7.08 7.43 9.97
CA LEU A 72 7.99 8.16 10.85
C LEU A 72 7.21 8.78 12.02
N ASP A 73 7.67 8.58 13.24
CA ASP A 73 7.25 9.36 14.40
C ASP A 73 8.25 10.51 14.57
N GLU A 74 7.88 11.66 14.03
CA GLU A 74 8.72 12.85 14.03
C GLU A 74 9.02 13.36 15.44
N ALA A 75 8.01 13.29 16.33
CA ALA A 75 8.10 13.79 17.70
C ALA A 75 9.10 12.99 18.54
N ASN A 76 9.26 11.70 18.24
CA ASN A 76 10.15 10.80 18.95
C ASN A 76 11.38 10.36 18.13
N SER A 77 11.54 10.90 16.91
CA SER A 77 12.62 10.54 15.98
C SER A 77 12.71 9.04 15.71
N LYS A 78 11.54 8.39 15.53
CA LYS A 78 11.45 6.95 15.25
C LYS A 78 11.08 6.67 13.81
N TYR A 79 11.61 5.57 13.33
CA TYR A 79 11.28 4.94 12.06
C TYR A 79 10.62 3.59 12.33
N TYR A 80 9.55 3.28 11.62
CA TYR A 80 8.91 1.97 11.64
C TYR A 80 8.73 1.46 10.22
N ILE A 81 8.95 0.15 10.03
CA ILE A 81 8.64 -0.54 8.78
C ILE A 81 8.06 -1.91 9.08
N THR A 82 7.07 -2.32 8.30
CA THR A 82 6.50 -3.67 8.32
C THR A 82 7.26 -4.60 7.40
N MET A 83 7.49 -5.81 7.89
CA MET A 83 7.89 -6.94 7.06
C MET A 83 6.83 -8.03 7.21
N SER A 84 5.99 -8.19 6.20
CA SER A 84 4.80 -9.05 6.27
C SER A 84 5.17 -10.53 6.40
N ASP A 85 6.31 -10.97 5.85
CA ASP A 85 6.78 -12.35 5.94
C ASP A 85 8.32 -12.45 5.99
N ILE A 86 8.85 -13.04 7.08
CA ILE A 86 10.29 -13.26 7.25
C ILE A 86 10.62 -14.68 6.78
N THR A 87 10.87 -14.82 5.47
CA THR A 87 11.17 -16.08 4.79
C THR A 87 12.20 -15.86 3.68
N GLY A 88 12.51 -16.91 2.91
CA GLY A 88 13.40 -16.79 1.75
C GLY A 88 14.85 -16.52 2.14
N ALA A 89 15.52 -15.63 1.41
CA ALA A 89 16.93 -15.31 1.60
C ALA A 89 17.25 -14.82 3.03
N MET A 90 16.32 -14.14 3.70
CA MET A 90 16.51 -13.72 5.10
C MET A 90 16.76 -14.88 6.06
N THR A 91 16.37 -16.11 5.70
CA THR A 91 16.26 -17.26 6.61
C THR A 91 17.04 -18.49 6.14
N ASP A 92 17.74 -18.41 5.00
CA ASP A 92 18.39 -19.58 4.39
C ASP A 92 19.76 -19.93 5.02
N GLY A 93 20.30 -19.04 5.86
CA GLY A 93 21.57 -19.22 6.57
C GLY A 93 22.79 -18.70 5.80
N GLU A 94 22.59 -18.08 4.65
CA GLU A 94 23.62 -17.48 3.80
C GLU A 94 23.48 -15.95 3.76
N GLY A 95 24.39 -15.26 3.05
CA GLY A 95 24.25 -13.82 2.83
C GLY A 95 24.60 -12.92 4.01
N GLU A 96 24.05 -11.71 4.00
CA GLU A 96 24.23 -10.67 5.02
C GLU A 96 23.14 -10.66 6.10
N ILE A 97 21.98 -11.25 5.81
CA ILE A 97 20.82 -11.39 6.70
C ILE A 97 20.56 -12.89 6.91
N SER A 98 20.64 -13.30 8.17
CA SER A 98 20.33 -14.66 8.61
C SER A 98 19.56 -14.61 9.92
N VAL A 99 18.24 -14.65 9.83
CA VAL A 99 17.30 -14.56 10.95
C VAL A 99 16.39 -15.80 11.01
N ASP A 100 15.76 -16.02 12.17
CA ASP A 100 14.78 -17.10 12.33
C ASP A 100 13.55 -16.83 11.46
N GLU A 101 13.02 -17.89 10.83
CA GLU A 101 11.79 -17.80 10.05
C GLU A 101 10.62 -17.30 10.90
N ASN A 102 9.92 -16.27 10.41
CA ASN A 102 8.68 -15.80 11.00
C ASN A 102 7.62 -15.56 9.93
N ARG A 103 6.71 -16.53 9.83
CA ARG A 103 5.59 -16.50 8.89
C ARG A 103 4.45 -15.57 9.32
N CYS A 104 4.46 -15.03 10.52
CA CYS A 104 3.46 -14.06 10.98
C CYS A 104 3.97 -12.60 10.84
N GLY A 105 5.17 -12.39 10.29
CA GLY A 105 5.74 -11.07 10.06
C GLY A 105 6.22 -10.35 11.31
N ILE A 106 6.89 -9.21 11.10
CA ILE A 106 7.53 -8.40 12.13
C ILE A 106 7.39 -6.91 11.77
N VAL A 107 7.02 -6.09 12.75
CA VAL A 107 7.27 -4.65 12.69
C VAL A 107 8.69 -4.38 13.20
N TYR A 108 9.52 -3.76 12.38
CA TYR A 108 10.85 -3.29 12.74
C TYR A 108 10.84 -1.81 13.11
N ALA A 109 11.74 -1.40 14.00
CA ALA A 109 11.93 -0.02 14.39
C ALA A 109 13.40 0.40 14.42
N GLY A 110 13.64 1.69 14.20
CA GLY A 110 14.95 2.31 14.32
C GLY A 110 14.86 3.76 14.79
N ASP A 111 16.02 4.32 15.12
CA ASP A 111 16.17 5.73 15.47
C ASP A 111 16.67 6.52 14.27
N LEU A 112 16.10 7.70 14.05
CA LEU A 112 16.57 8.67 13.08
C LEU A 112 17.53 9.66 13.75
N ASP A 113 18.63 10.00 13.08
CA ASP A 113 19.48 11.10 13.50
C ASP A 113 18.88 12.48 13.14
N ALA A 114 19.58 13.55 13.47
CA ALA A 114 19.11 14.93 13.22
C ALA A 114 19.00 15.28 11.73
N GLU A 115 19.62 14.48 10.87
CA GLU A 115 19.57 14.57 9.41
C GLU A 115 18.65 13.49 8.80
N TYR A 116 17.79 12.89 9.64
CA TYR A 116 16.84 11.85 9.26
C TYR A 116 17.50 10.61 8.63
N ASN A 117 18.76 10.32 8.96
CA ASN A 117 19.38 9.06 8.58
C ASN A 117 19.03 7.96 9.57
N LEU A 118 18.57 6.85 9.00
CA LEU A 118 18.41 5.58 9.67
C LEU A 118 19.71 4.76 9.60
N SER A 119 20.23 4.33 10.74
CA SER A 119 21.47 3.53 10.81
C SER A 119 21.24 2.07 11.14
N GLU A 120 20.13 1.72 11.79
CA GLU A 120 19.82 0.34 12.14
C GLU A 120 18.32 0.08 12.29
N LEU A 121 17.90 -1.17 12.10
CA LEU A 121 16.59 -1.70 12.47
C LEU A 121 16.71 -2.82 13.50
N ARG A 122 15.69 -2.89 14.37
CA ARG A 122 15.50 -3.95 15.37
C ARG A 122 14.05 -4.45 15.34
N PRO A 123 13.79 -5.74 15.58
CA PRO A 123 12.43 -6.22 15.79
C PRO A 123 11.75 -5.47 16.95
N LEU A 124 10.53 -4.99 16.73
CA LEU A 124 9.71 -4.31 17.74
C LEU A 124 8.49 -5.15 18.13
N VAL A 125 7.61 -5.41 17.17
CA VAL A 125 6.42 -6.25 17.36
C VAL A 125 6.59 -7.49 16.49
N VAL A 126 6.71 -8.65 17.14
CA VAL A 126 6.99 -9.92 16.47
C VAL A 126 5.71 -10.75 16.45
N GLY A 127 5.21 -11.06 15.24
CA GLY A 127 4.00 -11.85 15.05
C GLY A 127 4.14 -13.31 15.51
N GLY A 128 3.00 -13.97 15.73
CA GLY A 128 2.91 -15.38 16.13
C GLY A 128 2.60 -15.62 17.61
N PRO A 129 2.79 -16.85 18.14
CA PRO A 129 3.39 -18.01 17.47
C PRO A 129 2.58 -18.55 16.29
N PHE A 130 3.25 -19.27 15.39
CA PHE A 130 2.65 -19.93 14.23
C PHE A 130 2.34 -21.41 14.52
N THR A 131 1.14 -21.87 14.16
CA THR A 131 0.69 -23.26 14.27
C THR A 131 0.12 -23.75 12.94
N ASP A 132 0.87 -24.62 12.27
CA ASP A 132 0.47 -25.18 10.97
C ASP A 132 -0.87 -25.94 11.03
N GLY A 133 -1.74 -25.69 10.05
CA GLY A 133 -3.05 -26.31 9.92
C GLY A 133 -4.13 -25.86 10.91
N ALA A 134 -3.87 -24.86 11.76
CA ALA A 134 -4.91 -24.21 12.57
C ALA A 134 -5.82 -23.34 11.69
N GLU A 135 -7.04 -23.03 12.18
CA GLU A 135 -7.96 -22.09 11.49
C GLU A 135 -7.37 -20.68 11.44
N ASN A 136 -6.75 -20.25 12.54
CA ASN A 136 -5.88 -19.09 12.60
C ASN A 136 -4.46 -19.61 12.84
N PRO A 137 -3.62 -19.77 11.79
CA PRO A 137 -2.24 -20.21 11.96
C PRO A 137 -1.40 -19.30 12.86
N CYS A 138 -1.61 -17.98 12.83
CA CYS A 138 -0.98 -17.06 13.79
C CYS A 138 -1.88 -16.89 15.02
N ASP A 139 -1.28 -16.61 16.20
CA ASP A 139 -2.04 -16.40 17.43
C ASP A 139 -2.94 -15.18 17.28
N VAL A 140 -4.25 -15.40 17.39
CA VAL A 140 -5.28 -14.37 17.27
C VAL A 140 -5.09 -13.20 18.23
N ASN A 141 -4.30 -13.33 19.31
CA ASN A 141 -3.99 -12.24 20.25
C ASN A 141 -2.66 -11.52 19.96
N ASN A 142 -2.09 -11.71 18.77
CA ASN A 142 -0.89 -11.04 18.29
C ASN A 142 -1.07 -10.66 16.81
N ILE A 143 -0.15 -9.88 16.25
CA ILE A 143 -0.17 -9.51 14.84
C ILE A 143 0.11 -10.72 13.92
N SER A 144 -0.39 -10.64 12.69
CA SER A 144 -0.12 -11.56 11.59
C SER A 144 -0.03 -10.81 10.28
N ASN A 145 1.10 -10.93 9.56
CA ASN A 145 1.39 -10.23 8.31
C ASN A 145 1.05 -8.73 8.41
N PRO A 146 1.76 -8.01 9.29
CA PRO A 146 1.54 -6.58 9.40
C PRO A 146 1.92 -5.94 8.07
N ASP A 147 1.07 -5.03 7.63
CA ASP A 147 1.17 -4.34 6.35
C ASP A 147 1.08 -2.83 6.64
N GLY A 148 -0.14 -2.28 6.68
CA GLY A 148 -0.38 -0.86 6.87
C GLY A 148 0.11 -0.31 8.21
N LEU A 149 0.68 0.89 8.20
CA LEU A 149 1.14 1.59 9.40
C LEU A 149 0.62 3.03 9.49
N ALA A 150 0.27 3.45 10.71
CA ALA A 150 0.06 4.86 11.04
C ALA A 150 0.59 5.19 12.44
N ILE A 151 0.89 6.46 12.69
CA ILE A 151 1.28 6.96 14.01
C ILE A 151 0.26 7.99 14.48
N ASP A 152 -0.14 7.93 15.75
CA ASP A 152 -0.96 8.98 16.35
C ASP A 152 -0.12 10.02 17.10
N ALA A 153 -0.74 11.13 17.50
CA ALA A 153 -0.05 12.21 18.20
C ALA A 153 0.52 11.84 19.59
N ARG A 154 0.23 10.63 20.11
CA ARG A 154 0.83 10.09 21.35
C ARG A 154 2.05 9.21 21.06
N GLY A 155 2.39 9.00 19.80
CA GLY A 155 3.45 8.07 19.37
C GLY A 155 3.03 6.61 19.47
N ARG A 156 1.72 6.30 19.51
CA ARG A 156 1.27 4.90 19.43
C ARG A 156 1.21 4.49 17.97
N LEU A 157 1.68 3.28 17.70
CA LEU A 157 1.77 2.71 16.37
C LEU A 157 0.51 1.90 16.07
N TRP A 158 -0.19 2.27 15.01
CA TRP A 158 -1.33 1.56 14.47
C TRP A 158 -0.85 0.62 13.37
N ILE A 159 -1.25 -0.65 13.46
CA ILE A 159 -0.74 -1.73 12.61
C ILE A 159 -1.94 -2.45 11.99
N ALA A 160 -2.04 -2.39 10.67
CA ALA A 160 -3.04 -3.06 9.87
C ALA A 160 -2.51 -4.43 9.42
N GLU A 161 -3.39 -5.42 9.29
CA GLU A 161 -3.05 -6.76 8.79
C GLU A 161 -3.57 -6.95 7.37
N ASP A 162 -2.72 -7.51 6.50
CA ASP A 162 -3.10 -8.29 5.33
C ASP A 162 -2.63 -9.74 5.52
N THR A 163 -3.51 -10.58 6.03
CA THR A 163 -3.19 -11.98 6.32
C THR A 163 -4.24 -12.96 5.84
N GLY A 164 -3.75 -14.07 5.27
CA GLY A 164 -4.49 -15.32 5.17
C GLY A 164 -4.36 -16.22 6.40
N ARG A 165 -3.71 -15.75 7.48
CA ARG A 165 -3.40 -16.54 8.69
C ARG A 165 -4.25 -16.15 9.91
N HIS A 166 -5.14 -15.16 9.76
CA HIS A 166 -6.30 -14.92 10.62
C HIS A 166 -7.59 -15.00 9.79
N VAL A 167 -8.71 -15.37 10.41
CA VAL A 167 -10.02 -15.42 9.73
C VAL A 167 -10.53 -14.02 9.37
N ASN A 168 -10.28 -13.05 10.25
CA ASN A 168 -10.56 -11.64 10.05
C ASN A 168 -9.24 -10.89 10.23
N ASN A 169 -8.92 -9.97 9.34
CA ASN A 169 -7.80 -9.06 9.52
C ASN A 169 -8.12 -8.02 10.60
N MET A 170 -7.10 -7.66 11.38
CA MET A 170 -7.23 -6.84 12.57
C MET A 170 -6.50 -5.51 12.41
N LEU A 171 -7.00 -4.47 13.10
CA LEU A 171 -6.30 -3.22 13.33
C LEU A 171 -5.81 -3.20 14.77
N TRP A 172 -4.49 -3.19 14.95
CA TRP A 172 -3.82 -3.18 16.24
C TRP A 172 -3.29 -1.79 16.59
N VAL A 173 -3.12 -1.54 17.89
CA VAL A 173 -2.41 -0.37 18.42
C VAL A 173 -1.36 -0.87 19.40
N TYR A 174 -0.10 -0.59 19.07
CA TYR A 174 1.05 -0.78 19.94
C TYR A 174 1.38 0.54 20.65
N ASP A 175 1.47 0.52 21.98
CA ASP A 175 1.86 1.67 22.78
C ASP A 175 3.32 1.51 23.26
N PRO A 176 4.28 2.29 22.73
CA PRO A 176 5.68 2.22 23.15
C PRO A 176 5.91 2.59 24.63
N ALA A 177 4.98 3.30 25.28
CA ALA A 177 5.15 3.75 26.66
C ALA A 177 5.05 2.59 27.67
N ASP A 178 4.23 1.58 27.38
CA ASP A 178 4.05 0.40 28.24
C ASP A 178 4.26 -0.95 27.53
N GLY A 179 4.45 -0.94 26.21
CA GLY A 179 4.63 -2.12 25.37
C GLY A 179 3.36 -2.92 25.13
N SER A 180 2.18 -2.36 25.43
CA SER A 180 0.91 -3.04 25.19
C SER A 180 0.57 -3.08 23.70
N LEU A 181 -0.01 -4.20 23.28
CA LEU A 181 -0.59 -4.39 21.95
C LEU A 181 -2.09 -4.68 22.13
N LYS A 182 -2.94 -3.80 21.61
CA LYS A 182 -4.40 -3.90 21.78
C LYS A 182 -5.08 -3.93 20.42
N ARG A 183 -6.05 -4.82 20.24
CA ARG A 183 -6.92 -4.82 19.06
C ARG A 183 -7.88 -3.65 19.15
N PHE A 184 -7.80 -2.73 18.20
CA PHE A 184 -8.77 -1.65 18.06
C PHE A 184 -9.93 -2.06 17.16
N GLY A 185 -9.67 -2.71 16.02
CA GLY A 185 -10.72 -3.04 15.07
C GLY A 185 -10.48 -4.32 14.29
N TYR A 186 -11.46 -4.68 13.47
CA TYR A 186 -11.38 -5.78 12.52
C TYR A 186 -12.27 -5.52 11.31
N VAL A 187 -11.92 -6.13 10.18
CA VAL A 187 -12.70 -6.15 8.93
C VAL A 187 -13.33 -7.53 8.73
N PRO A 188 -14.41 -7.64 7.92
CA PRO A 188 -15.06 -8.91 7.63
C PRO A 188 -14.15 -9.96 6.98
N VAL A 189 -14.62 -11.22 6.93
CA VAL A 189 -13.88 -12.34 6.33
C VAL A 189 -13.51 -12.04 4.89
N GLY A 190 -12.27 -12.39 4.53
CA GLY A 190 -11.72 -12.20 3.19
C GLY A 190 -11.26 -10.79 2.89
N ALA A 191 -11.53 -9.82 3.77
CA ALA A 191 -10.98 -8.48 3.68
C ALA A 191 -9.67 -8.33 4.46
N GLU A 192 -8.90 -7.32 4.11
CA GLU A 192 -7.79 -6.76 4.87
C GLU A 192 -8.12 -5.36 5.40
N VAL A 193 -7.38 -4.96 6.44
CA VAL A 193 -7.38 -3.56 6.89
C VAL A 193 -6.21 -2.88 6.21
N THR A 194 -6.47 -1.81 5.48
CA THR A 194 -5.43 -1.01 4.81
C THR A 194 -5.84 0.47 4.87
N GLY A 195 -5.04 1.39 4.30
CA GLY A 195 -5.40 2.80 4.24
C GLY A 195 -5.54 3.47 5.61
N VAL A 196 -4.87 2.95 6.65
CA VAL A 196 -4.98 3.50 8.00
C VAL A 196 -4.36 4.89 8.01
N TYR A 197 -5.17 5.90 8.28
CA TYR A 197 -4.73 7.29 8.35
C TYR A 197 -5.30 7.97 9.60
N ILE A 198 -4.44 8.69 10.32
CA ILE A 198 -4.81 9.48 11.49
C ILE A 198 -4.43 10.93 11.23
N SER A 199 -5.42 11.81 11.24
CA SER A 199 -5.22 13.24 11.01
C SER A 199 -4.71 13.97 12.26
N ASP A 200 -4.22 15.20 12.14
CA ASP A 200 -3.76 15.98 13.30
C ASP A 200 -4.92 16.29 14.27
N ALA A 201 -6.14 16.46 13.73
CA ALA A 201 -7.36 16.58 14.53
C ALA A 201 -7.80 15.26 15.19
N GLY A 202 -7.17 14.13 14.87
CA GLY A 202 -7.41 12.82 15.46
C GLY A 202 -8.51 12.01 14.80
N HIS A 203 -8.85 12.33 13.55
CA HIS A 203 -9.77 11.53 12.74
C HIS A 203 -9.09 10.27 12.24
N LEU A 204 -9.71 9.11 12.49
CA LEU A 204 -9.22 7.81 12.05
C LEU A 204 -9.99 7.35 10.80
N PHE A 205 -9.28 7.20 9.70
CA PHE A 205 -9.75 6.60 8.46
C PHE A 205 -9.08 5.24 8.23
N PHE A 206 -9.77 4.33 7.57
CA PHE A 206 -9.20 3.08 7.05
C PHE A 206 -10.10 2.52 5.94
N SER A 207 -9.54 1.59 5.18
CA SER A 207 -10.21 0.86 4.11
C SER A 207 -10.52 -0.58 4.54
N ASN A 208 -11.66 -1.07 4.07
CA ASN A 208 -12.03 -2.49 4.04
C ASN A 208 -11.79 -2.96 2.60
N GLN A 209 -10.63 -3.59 2.32
CA GLN A 209 -10.26 -3.99 0.97
C GLN A 209 -10.83 -5.38 0.65
N HIS A 210 -11.33 -5.60 -0.58
CA HIS A 210 -11.69 -6.90 -1.17
C HIS A 210 -12.46 -7.92 -0.29
N PRO A 211 -13.49 -7.54 0.48
CA PRO A 211 -14.22 -8.48 1.33
C PRO A 211 -14.86 -9.63 0.54
N ASP A 212 -15.07 -10.77 1.20
CA ASP A 212 -15.90 -11.82 0.61
C ASP A 212 -17.33 -11.30 0.33
N GLY A 213 -17.79 -11.46 -0.91
CA GLY A 213 -19.10 -10.98 -1.37
C GLY A 213 -20.31 -11.60 -0.65
N THR A 214 -20.11 -12.62 0.18
CA THR A 214 -21.13 -13.26 1.03
C THR A 214 -21.30 -12.60 2.40
N ASN A 215 -20.47 -11.62 2.74
CA ASN A 215 -20.55 -10.87 3.99
C ASN A 215 -21.85 -10.05 4.12
N THR A 216 -22.07 -9.48 5.31
CA THR A 216 -23.24 -8.63 5.55
C THR A 216 -23.04 -7.25 4.91
N ALA A 217 -23.95 -6.83 4.05
CA ALA A 217 -23.93 -5.49 3.45
C ALA A 217 -23.94 -4.36 4.52
N PRO A 218 -23.19 -3.26 4.33
CA PRO A 218 -22.43 -2.89 3.13
C PRO A 218 -21.02 -3.52 3.03
N TYR A 219 -20.61 -4.34 3.99
CA TYR A 219 -19.25 -4.87 4.14
C TYR A 219 -18.95 -6.10 3.26
N ASN A 220 -19.78 -6.31 2.24
CA ASN A 220 -19.60 -7.35 1.22
C ASN A 220 -19.02 -6.79 -0.08
N ARG A 221 -18.55 -5.54 -0.03
CA ARG A 221 -17.83 -4.78 -1.06
C ARG A 221 -16.82 -3.89 -0.38
N GLY A 222 -15.81 -3.44 -1.10
CA GLY A 222 -14.80 -2.51 -0.63
C GLY A 222 -15.43 -1.25 -0.04
N ASN A 223 -14.98 -0.83 1.14
CA ASN A 223 -15.49 0.37 1.82
C ASN A 223 -14.37 1.31 2.24
N VAL A 224 -14.65 2.61 2.13
CA VAL A 224 -13.84 3.68 2.74
C VAL A 224 -14.54 4.11 4.03
N ILE A 225 -13.83 4.03 5.15
CA ILE A 225 -14.42 4.13 6.49
C ILE A 225 -13.75 5.25 7.29
N VAL A 226 -14.56 5.94 8.09
CA VAL A 226 -14.09 6.84 9.14
C VAL A 226 -14.75 6.49 10.47
N VAL A 227 -13.99 6.59 11.56
CA VAL A 227 -14.51 6.39 12.93
C VAL A 227 -14.94 7.74 13.50
N THR A 228 -16.21 7.84 13.89
CA THR A 228 -16.79 9.03 14.51
C THR A 228 -16.96 8.86 16.01
N GLY A 229 -16.99 9.96 16.77
CA GLY A 229 -17.15 9.90 18.23
C GLY A 229 -15.97 9.32 19.01
N PHE A 230 -14.81 9.16 18.35
CA PHE A 230 -13.54 8.75 18.92
C PHE A 230 -12.43 9.61 18.33
N ASN A 231 -11.53 10.11 19.17
CA ASN A 231 -10.35 10.83 18.75
C ASN A 231 -9.10 9.95 18.96
N ALA A 232 -8.46 9.51 17.88
CA ALA A 232 -7.32 8.61 17.96
C ALA A 232 -6.12 9.23 18.71
N ASN A 233 -5.96 10.55 18.61
CA ASN A 233 -4.87 11.29 19.24
C ASN A 233 -5.05 11.45 20.75
N THR A 234 -6.27 11.38 21.30
CA THR A 234 -6.50 11.68 22.73
C THR A 234 -7.21 10.60 23.52
N ASP A 235 -8.04 9.78 22.90
CA ASP A 235 -8.98 8.94 23.62
C ASP A 235 -8.39 7.56 23.93
N ASP A 236 -8.68 7.05 25.12
CA ASP A 236 -8.33 5.68 25.50
C ASP A 236 -9.43 4.70 25.07
N PHE A 237 -9.04 3.44 24.87
CA PHE A 237 -9.97 2.37 24.53
C PHE A 237 -9.54 1.05 25.20
N GLU A 238 -10.50 0.14 25.32
CA GLU A 238 -10.28 -1.24 25.73
C GLU A 238 -10.29 -2.15 24.50
N ALA A 239 -9.43 -3.16 24.48
CA ALA A 239 -9.30 -4.02 23.30
C ALA A 239 -10.64 -4.71 22.95
N ILE A 240 -10.99 -4.71 21.66
CA ILE A 240 -12.16 -5.46 21.18
C ILE A 240 -11.84 -6.96 21.12
N GLU A 241 -12.82 -7.79 21.46
CA GLU A 241 -12.71 -9.25 21.42
C GLU A 241 -12.54 -9.78 19.97
N VAL A 242 -12.07 -11.02 19.83
CA VAL A 242 -11.99 -11.68 18.53
C VAL A 242 -13.41 -11.87 17.97
N PRO A 243 -13.71 -11.45 16.73
CA PRO A 243 -15.04 -11.62 16.16
C PRO A 243 -15.39 -13.10 16.01
N THR A 244 -16.65 -13.45 16.28
CA THR A 244 -17.19 -14.80 16.10
C THR A 244 -18.61 -14.77 15.52
N GLY A 245 -18.98 -15.79 14.75
CA GLY A 245 -20.32 -15.88 14.15
C GLY A 245 -20.60 -14.69 13.23
N ASP A 246 -21.80 -14.10 13.35
CA ASP A 246 -22.24 -12.99 12.47
C ASP A 246 -21.30 -11.77 12.53
N ALA A 247 -20.59 -11.57 13.66
CA ALA A 247 -19.62 -10.48 13.82
C ALA A 247 -18.42 -10.58 12.87
N GLN A 248 -18.12 -11.77 12.35
CA GLN A 248 -17.04 -11.99 11.37
C GLN A 248 -17.40 -11.44 9.98
N THR A 249 -18.66 -11.06 9.74
CA THR A 249 -19.13 -10.59 8.42
C THR A 249 -19.34 -9.08 8.33
N VAL A 250 -18.86 -8.35 9.34
CA VAL A 250 -19.00 -6.88 9.46
C VAL A 250 -17.70 -6.26 9.94
N VAL A 251 -17.59 -4.94 9.81
CA VAL A 251 -16.51 -4.16 10.44
C VAL A 251 -16.85 -3.88 11.90
N GLY A 252 -15.86 -3.96 12.79
CA GLY A 252 -16.00 -3.65 14.21
C GLY A 252 -14.85 -2.79 14.73
N VAL A 253 -15.14 -1.89 15.68
CA VAL A 253 -14.16 -1.04 16.37
C VAL A 253 -14.41 -1.02 17.87
N ALA A 254 -13.34 -0.86 18.63
CA ALA A 254 -13.33 -0.85 20.09
C ALA A 254 -13.96 0.42 20.69
N ALA A 255 -13.88 1.54 19.98
CA ALA A 255 -14.41 2.83 20.41
C ALA A 255 -14.86 3.66 19.20
N GLY A 256 -15.84 4.52 19.44
CA GLY A 256 -16.49 5.31 18.39
C GLY A 256 -17.54 4.53 17.61
N GLU A 257 -17.97 5.10 16.49
CA GLU A 257 -19.00 4.58 15.60
C GLU A 257 -18.50 4.58 14.16
N ILE A 258 -18.76 3.49 13.43
CA ILE A 258 -18.39 3.36 12.02
C ILE A 258 -19.27 4.25 11.15
N GLN A 259 -18.64 5.06 10.31
CA GLN A 259 -19.28 5.73 9.19
C GLN A 259 -18.62 5.30 7.87
N VAL A 260 -19.40 4.69 6.98
CA VAL A 260 -18.96 4.40 5.61
C VAL A 260 -19.09 5.66 4.76
N LEU A 261 -17.96 6.12 4.22
CA LEU A 261 -17.90 7.29 3.34
C LEU A 261 -18.19 6.93 1.88
N ALA A 262 -17.68 5.78 1.43
CA ALA A 262 -17.87 5.28 0.08
C ALA A 262 -17.88 3.75 0.06
N THR A 263 -18.56 3.17 -0.93
CA THR A 263 -18.58 1.72 -1.17
C THR A 263 -18.38 1.46 -2.65
N SER A 264 -17.48 0.56 -3.02
CA SER A 264 -17.17 0.23 -4.41
C SER A 264 -18.43 -0.11 -5.23
N GLY A 265 -18.46 0.43 -6.45
CA GLY A 265 -19.59 0.33 -7.40
C GLY A 265 -20.78 1.26 -7.11
N ASP A 266 -20.81 1.97 -5.98
CA ASP A 266 -21.84 2.99 -5.75
C ASP A 266 -21.55 4.25 -6.58
N ALA A 267 -22.59 5.02 -6.90
CA ALA A 267 -22.42 6.29 -7.62
C ALA A 267 -21.63 7.30 -6.76
N ILE A 268 -20.71 8.02 -7.38
CA ILE A 268 -19.96 9.07 -6.69
C ILE A 268 -20.88 10.29 -6.50
N PRO A 269 -21.01 10.84 -5.28
CA PRO A 269 -21.82 12.03 -5.04
C PRO A 269 -21.44 13.19 -5.96
N ALA A 270 -22.45 13.90 -6.46
CA ALA A 270 -22.31 15.01 -7.42
C ALA A 270 -21.60 14.66 -8.75
N ASN A 271 -21.45 13.38 -9.09
CA ASN A 271 -20.87 12.89 -10.34
C ASN A 271 -21.69 11.71 -10.89
N ASP A 272 -22.61 11.99 -11.79
CA ASP A 272 -23.56 11.00 -12.32
C ASP A 272 -22.93 10.04 -13.36
N SER A 273 -21.66 10.23 -13.72
CA SER A 273 -20.97 9.46 -14.76
C SER A 273 -19.98 8.43 -14.22
N GLN A 274 -19.60 8.54 -12.94
CA GLN A 274 -18.58 7.70 -12.34
C GLN A 274 -19.10 6.95 -11.10
N VAL A 275 -18.48 5.81 -10.84
CA VAL A 275 -18.73 4.98 -9.65
C VAL A 275 -17.46 4.88 -8.82
N VAL A 276 -17.64 4.68 -7.51
CA VAL A 276 -16.57 4.46 -6.55
C VAL A 276 -15.75 3.25 -6.99
N GLY A 277 -14.42 3.42 -7.10
CA GLY A 277 -13.50 2.38 -7.59
C GLY A 277 -13.57 2.10 -9.09
N GLY A 278 -14.32 2.88 -9.88
CA GLY A 278 -14.38 2.71 -11.33
C GLY A 278 -13.06 3.07 -12.03
N ILE A 279 -12.55 2.19 -12.89
CA ILE A 279 -11.37 2.46 -13.73
C ILE A 279 -11.83 2.72 -15.16
N TYR A 280 -11.41 3.85 -15.73
CA TYR A 280 -11.88 4.33 -17.03
C TYR A 280 -10.70 4.47 -18.01
N THR A 281 -10.90 4.14 -19.28
CA THR A 281 -9.92 4.43 -20.34
C THR A 281 -9.70 5.95 -20.47
N VAL A 282 -8.64 6.37 -21.16
CA VAL A 282 -8.40 7.79 -21.50
C VAL A 282 -9.51 8.42 -22.35
N ALA A 283 -10.39 7.60 -22.94
CA ALA A 283 -11.58 8.05 -23.66
C ALA A 283 -12.83 8.21 -22.76
N GLY A 284 -12.72 7.86 -21.48
CA GLY A 284 -13.81 7.92 -20.48
C GLY A 284 -14.72 6.69 -20.48
N GLU A 285 -14.28 5.56 -21.04
CA GLU A 285 -15.06 4.31 -21.05
C GLU A 285 -14.72 3.47 -19.82
N LEU A 286 -15.73 3.01 -19.06
CA LEU A 286 -15.51 2.15 -17.88
C LEU A 286 -14.91 0.81 -18.32
N MET A 287 -13.73 0.49 -17.80
CA MET A 287 -13.05 -0.79 -17.99
C MET A 287 -13.55 -1.82 -16.97
N PHE A 288 -13.48 -1.49 -15.68
CA PHE A 288 -13.95 -2.33 -14.58
C PHE A 288 -14.17 -1.52 -13.30
N GLU A 289 -14.78 -2.14 -12.30
CA GLU A 289 -14.97 -1.60 -10.94
C GLU A 289 -14.01 -2.35 -10.01
N SER A 290 -13.05 -1.65 -9.40
CA SER A 290 -12.17 -2.21 -8.38
C SER A 290 -12.91 -2.29 -7.03
N ASP A 291 -12.84 -3.46 -6.41
CA ASP A 291 -13.34 -3.69 -5.05
C ASP A 291 -12.24 -3.57 -4.00
N ASN A 292 -11.10 -2.99 -4.39
CA ASN A 292 -9.86 -2.97 -3.60
C ASN A 292 -9.45 -1.54 -3.21
N PRO A 293 -10.22 -0.82 -2.36
CA PRO A 293 -9.76 0.46 -1.82
C PRO A 293 -8.57 0.24 -0.88
N ASP A 294 -7.49 0.98 -1.10
CA ASP A 294 -6.24 0.86 -0.35
C ASP A 294 -5.89 2.16 0.40
N GLY A 295 -4.67 2.68 0.21
CA GLY A 295 -4.09 3.87 0.81
C GLY A 295 -5.04 5.07 0.84
N ILE A 296 -5.12 5.72 2.00
CA ILE A 296 -5.92 6.92 2.23
C ILE A 296 -5.01 8.12 2.49
N MET A 297 -5.32 9.24 1.81
CA MET A 297 -4.66 10.53 2.00
C MET A 297 -5.71 11.61 2.30
N TRP A 298 -5.67 12.19 3.51
CA TRP A 298 -6.54 13.31 3.87
C TRP A 298 -5.79 14.62 3.76
N LEU A 299 -6.28 15.52 2.91
CA LEU A 299 -5.70 16.84 2.66
C LEU A 299 -6.69 17.91 3.16
N PRO A 300 -6.54 18.38 4.41
CA PRO A 300 -7.42 19.40 4.95
C PRO A 300 -7.24 20.76 4.24
N THR A 301 -8.32 21.54 4.22
CA THR A 301 -8.37 22.91 3.65
C THR A 301 -8.57 23.98 4.72
N ASN A 302 -8.73 23.58 5.97
CA ASN A 302 -8.82 24.46 7.13
C ASN A 302 -8.03 23.88 8.33
N GLU A 303 -7.73 24.74 9.31
CA GLU A 303 -6.93 24.35 10.49
C GLU A 303 -7.68 23.38 11.41
N GLU A 304 -9.01 23.39 11.40
CA GLU A 304 -9.84 22.46 12.16
C GLU A 304 -9.90 21.05 11.54
N GLU A 305 -9.34 20.88 10.34
CA GLU A 305 -9.44 19.67 9.50
C GLU A 305 -10.88 19.19 9.28
N SER A 306 -11.85 20.11 9.36
CA SER A 306 -13.26 19.81 9.19
C SER A 306 -13.70 19.86 7.73
N GLU A 307 -12.85 20.28 6.80
CA GLU A 307 -13.14 20.36 5.37
C GLU A 307 -11.87 20.04 4.59
N GLY A 308 -11.98 19.28 3.49
CA GLY A 308 -10.81 18.87 2.72
C GLY A 308 -11.10 17.88 1.61
N THR A 309 -10.03 17.35 1.03
CA THR A 309 -10.06 16.32 -0.01
C THR A 309 -9.51 15.02 0.56
N LEU A 310 -10.26 13.93 0.41
CA LEU A 310 -9.81 12.57 0.70
C LEU A 310 -9.46 11.89 -0.62
N PHE A 311 -8.20 11.50 -0.81
CA PHE A 311 -7.81 10.57 -1.86
C PHE A 311 -7.80 9.15 -1.32
N VAL A 312 -8.24 8.20 -2.14
CA VAL A 312 -8.27 6.77 -1.82
C VAL A 312 -7.75 5.99 -3.01
N ASN A 313 -6.68 5.23 -2.81
CA ASN A 313 -6.11 4.36 -3.81
C ASN A 313 -7.06 3.18 -4.10
N TYR A 314 -6.99 2.67 -5.33
CA TYR A 314 -7.66 1.46 -5.75
C TYR A 314 -6.66 0.56 -6.47
N GLU A 315 -6.41 -0.60 -5.88
CA GLU A 315 -5.52 -1.58 -6.46
C GLU A 315 -6.15 -2.26 -7.68
N GLY A 316 -5.31 -2.49 -8.67
CA GLY A 316 -5.70 -3.04 -9.96
C GLY A 316 -4.75 -2.65 -11.08
N ILE A 317 -4.98 -3.21 -12.26
CA ILE A 317 -4.27 -2.84 -13.49
C ILE A 317 -5.33 -2.49 -14.55
N PRO A 318 -5.44 -1.23 -14.99
CA PRO A 318 -4.79 -0.03 -14.43
C PRO A 318 -5.12 0.20 -12.96
N GLY A 319 -4.21 0.86 -12.24
CA GLY A 319 -4.50 1.38 -10.90
C GLY A 319 -5.40 2.62 -10.97
N GLY A 320 -5.98 3.00 -9.84
CA GLY A 320 -6.80 4.21 -9.77
C GLY A 320 -6.71 4.91 -8.43
N VAL A 321 -7.17 6.16 -8.40
CA VAL A 321 -7.36 6.93 -7.17
C VAL A 321 -8.70 7.66 -7.25
N MET A 322 -9.52 7.52 -6.22
CA MET A 322 -10.73 8.32 -6.05
C MET A 322 -10.41 9.57 -5.24
N GLU A 323 -11.02 10.70 -5.61
CA GLU A 323 -11.00 11.93 -4.80
C GLU A 323 -12.41 12.25 -4.30
N LEU A 324 -12.54 12.55 -3.01
CA LEU A 324 -13.80 12.96 -2.38
C LEU A 324 -13.61 14.31 -1.67
N SER A 325 -14.51 15.27 -1.91
CA SER A 325 -14.62 16.47 -1.10
C SER A 325 -15.46 16.18 0.14
N LEU A 326 -14.89 16.37 1.33
CA LEU A 326 -15.54 16.07 2.59
C LEU A 326 -15.71 17.30 3.47
N SER A 327 -16.76 17.28 4.29
CA SER A 327 -16.94 18.23 5.40
C SER A 327 -17.45 17.51 6.65
N TYR A 328 -16.95 17.91 7.81
CA TYR A 328 -17.28 17.37 9.12
C TYR A 328 -18.06 18.40 9.94
N SER A 329 -19.25 18.02 10.40
CA SER A 329 -20.07 18.85 11.29
C SER A 329 -20.99 17.97 12.14
N GLU A 330 -21.35 18.44 13.33
CA GLU A 330 -22.28 17.73 14.23
C GLU A 330 -21.89 16.25 14.49
N MET A 331 -20.58 15.97 14.57
CA MET A 331 -19.99 14.64 14.74
C MET A 331 -20.19 13.65 13.58
N ALA A 332 -20.51 14.14 12.38
CA ALA A 332 -20.66 13.31 11.18
C ALA A 332 -19.93 13.91 9.98
N TRP A 333 -19.40 13.03 9.13
CA TRP A 333 -18.81 13.41 7.85
C TRP A 333 -19.89 13.49 6.76
N THR A 334 -19.72 14.41 5.81
CA THR A 334 -20.54 14.55 4.62
C THR A 334 -19.64 14.47 3.40
N VAL A 335 -20.00 13.60 2.45
CA VAL A 335 -19.36 13.55 1.13
C VAL A 335 -20.08 14.55 0.23
N ASN A 336 -19.42 15.67 -0.07
CA ASN A 336 -19.98 16.78 -0.84
C ASN A 336 -19.93 16.54 -2.35
N GLY A 337 -18.94 15.79 -2.81
CA GLY A 337 -18.74 15.42 -4.22
C GLY A 337 -17.47 14.61 -4.42
N GLY A 338 -17.21 14.16 -5.65
CA GLY A 338 -15.96 13.49 -5.98
C GLY A 338 -15.82 13.05 -7.44
N SER A 339 -14.68 12.44 -7.74
CA SER A 339 -14.34 11.88 -9.06
C SER A 339 -13.31 10.76 -8.92
N MET A 340 -13.10 10.01 -10.01
CA MET A 340 -11.86 9.26 -10.20
C MET A 340 -10.82 10.20 -10.82
N VAL A 341 -9.59 10.21 -10.29
CA VAL A 341 -8.48 11.05 -10.74
C VAL A 341 -8.09 10.71 -12.19
N ASP A 342 -7.86 11.74 -13.01
CA ASP A 342 -7.41 11.59 -14.40
C ASP A 342 -5.88 11.47 -14.49
N PHE A 343 -5.41 10.25 -14.71
CA PHE A 343 -3.99 9.93 -14.89
C PHE A 343 -3.51 9.97 -16.35
N SER A 344 -4.34 10.43 -17.30
CA SER A 344 -3.98 10.43 -18.72
C SER A 344 -2.73 11.26 -19.05
N SER A 345 -2.45 12.29 -18.24
CA SER A 345 -1.26 13.14 -18.35
C SER A 345 0.06 12.40 -18.10
N VAL A 346 0.01 11.25 -17.42
CA VAL A 346 1.15 10.40 -17.06
C VAL A 346 1.01 8.97 -17.56
N TYR A 347 0.18 8.75 -18.59
CA TYR A 347 -0.08 7.44 -19.21
C TYR A 347 -0.74 6.40 -18.29
N GLY A 348 -1.46 6.85 -17.26
CA GLY A 348 -2.09 5.97 -16.28
C GLY A 348 -1.18 5.58 -15.13
N THR A 349 -1.75 4.84 -14.18
CA THR A 349 -1.04 4.28 -13.02
C THR A 349 -1.24 2.78 -12.92
N TRP A 350 -0.50 2.16 -12.02
CA TRP A 350 -0.36 0.71 -11.92
C TRP A 350 -0.43 0.29 -10.45
N ILE A 351 -1.41 -0.53 -10.08
CA ILE A 351 -1.58 -1.09 -8.71
C ILE A 351 -1.26 -0.05 -7.64
N ASN A 352 -2.12 0.97 -7.54
CA ASN A 352 -1.97 1.98 -6.50
C ASN A 352 -2.23 1.33 -5.14
N CYS A 353 -1.18 1.04 -4.39
CA CYS A 353 -1.21 0.36 -3.09
C CYS A 353 -1.26 1.40 -1.95
N GLY A 354 -0.26 1.44 -1.07
CA GLY A 354 -0.19 2.34 0.06
C GLY A 354 0.06 3.80 -0.31
N SER A 355 -0.01 4.65 0.71
CA SER A 355 0.01 6.10 0.51
C SER A 355 0.64 6.86 1.68
N ALA A 356 0.98 8.12 1.43
CA ALA A 356 1.35 9.07 2.47
C ALA A 356 0.89 10.49 2.11
N VAL A 357 0.91 11.39 3.09
CA VAL A 357 0.71 12.84 2.87
C VAL A 357 2.04 13.55 3.09
N THR A 358 2.41 14.43 2.17
CA THR A 358 3.66 15.20 2.27
C THR A 358 3.54 16.33 3.29
N PRO A 359 4.67 16.84 3.83
CA PRO A 359 4.68 18.03 4.69
C PRO A 359 4.09 19.30 4.06
N TRP A 360 3.92 19.34 2.73
CA TRP A 360 3.32 20.46 1.99
C TRP A 360 1.89 20.16 1.51
N ASN A 361 1.21 19.20 2.14
CA ASN A 361 -0.21 18.89 1.96
C ASN A 361 -0.56 18.42 0.53
N THR A 362 0.22 17.49 0.00
CA THR A 362 -0.08 16.72 -1.21
C THR A 362 -0.14 15.23 -0.87
N GLY A 363 -0.86 14.44 -1.68
CA GLY A 363 -0.91 12.99 -1.52
C GLY A 363 0.19 12.30 -2.33
N LEU A 364 0.79 11.24 -1.78
CA LEU A 364 1.67 10.33 -2.50
C LEU A 364 0.97 8.96 -2.60
N THR A 365 0.72 8.51 -3.83
CA THR A 365 0.27 7.15 -4.13
C THR A 365 1.43 6.35 -4.73
N SER A 366 1.50 5.06 -4.41
CA SER A 366 2.63 4.20 -4.75
C SER A 366 2.20 3.10 -5.72
N GLU A 367 2.96 2.89 -6.79
CA GLU A 367 2.71 1.81 -7.75
C GLU A 367 3.50 0.56 -7.35
N GLU A 368 2.78 -0.53 -7.09
CA GLU A 368 3.31 -1.81 -6.62
C GLU A 368 3.50 -2.81 -7.80
N TYR A 369 4.39 -3.79 -7.64
CA TYR A 369 4.69 -4.88 -8.58
C TYR A 369 4.90 -4.42 -10.02
N GLU A 370 5.99 -3.68 -10.25
CA GLU A 370 6.23 -3.06 -11.55
C GLU A 370 6.25 -4.09 -12.69
N PRO A 371 5.64 -3.79 -13.86
CA PRO A 371 5.52 -4.78 -14.92
C PRO A 371 6.90 -5.17 -15.44
N PHE A 372 7.08 -6.47 -15.65
CA PHE A 372 8.30 -6.98 -16.27
C PHE A 372 8.38 -6.52 -17.73
N ALA A 373 9.39 -5.72 -18.04
CA ALA A 373 9.50 -5.02 -19.32
C ALA A 373 9.87 -5.92 -20.52
N GLY A 374 10.31 -7.18 -20.28
CA GLY A 374 10.69 -8.12 -21.34
C GLY A 374 9.52 -8.79 -22.05
N ASP A 375 8.27 -8.57 -21.61
CA ASP A 375 7.07 -9.09 -22.24
C ASP A 375 5.94 -8.05 -22.25
N LEU A 376 5.59 -7.56 -23.44
CA LEU A 376 4.53 -6.56 -23.62
C LEU A 376 3.13 -7.08 -23.29
N ALA A 377 2.94 -8.40 -23.18
CA ALA A 377 1.69 -8.97 -22.69
C ALA A 377 1.39 -8.50 -21.25
N ASN A 378 2.42 -8.17 -20.46
CA ASN A 378 2.24 -7.66 -19.11
C ASN A 378 1.57 -6.29 -19.07
N VAL A 379 1.59 -5.52 -20.17
CA VAL A 379 0.99 -4.18 -20.24
C VAL A 379 -0.16 -4.09 -21.26
N GLU A 380 -0.77 -5.24 -21.60
CA GLU A 380 -1.89 -5.27 -22.55
C GLU A 380 -3.10 -4.47 -22.04
N MET A 381 -3.47 -4.61 -20.75
CA MET A 381 -4.56 -3.82 -20.16
C MET A 381 -4.26 -2.32 -20.14
N MET A 382 -2.99 -1.93 -19.96
CA MET A 382 -2.59 -0.53 -20.09
C MET A 382 -2.67 -0.03 -21.52
N THR A 383 -2.40 -0.88 -22.51
CA THR A 383 -2.57 -0.54 -23.93
C THR A 383 -4.06 -0.29 -24.25
N GLU A 384 -4.96 -1.08 -23.66
CA GLU A 384 -6.42 -0.83 -23.74
C GLU A 384 -6.81 0.49 -23.07
N TYR A 385 -6.32 0.74 -21.85
CA TYR A 385 -6.53 2.00 -21.12
C TYR A 385 -6.15 3.23 -21.96
N LEU A 386 -5.01 3.16 -22.67
CA LEU A 386 -4.51 4.21 -23.55
C LEU A 386 -5.20 4.27 -24.93
N GLY A 387 -6.34 3.61 -25.10
CA GLY A 387 -7.12 3.62 -26.34
C GLY A 387 -6.44 2.88 -27.50
N GLY A 388 -5.66 1.84 -27.21
CA GLY A 388 -4.93 1.04 -28.18
C GLY A 388 -3.53 1.56 -28.52
N THR A 389 -3.06 2.60 -27.83
CA THR A 389 -1.65 3.02 -27.93
C THR A 389 -0.80 2.08 -27.10
N GLN A 390 0.22 1.46 -27.70
CA GLN A 390 1.11 0.51 -27.00
C GLN A 390 1.68 1.15 -25.73
N ALA A 391 1.37 0.56 -24.58
CA ALA A 391 1.91 0.97 -23.30
C ALA A 391 3.40 0.60 -23.22
N ASN A 392 4.20 1.49 -22.61
CA ASN A 392 5.59 1.23 -22.28
C ASN A 392 5.67 0.72 -20.82
N PRO A 393 6.23 -0.47 -20.55
CA PRO A 393 6.35 -0.99 -19.19
C PRO A 393 7.12 -0.10 -18.21
N TYR A 394 8.04 0.74 -18.70
CA TYR A 394 8.77 1.69 -17.87
C TYR A 394 7.96 2.93 -17.50
N ASP A 395 6.72 3.08 -17.98
CA ASP A 395 5.81 4.12 -17.47
C ASP A 395 5.26 3.80 -16.08
N TYR A 396 5.49 2.59 -15.56
CA TYR A 396 4.90 2.08 -14.30
C TYR A 396 5.96 1.60 -13.31
N GLY A 397 5.60 1.55 -12.02
CA GLY A 397 6.47 1.21 -10.89
C GLY A 397 7.06 2.43 -10.19
N TRP A 398 6.29 3.53 -10.10
CA TRP A 398 6.75 4.82 -9.59
C TRP A 398 5.85 5.36 -8.49
N VAL A 399 6.40 6.26 -7.67
CA VAL A 399 5.62 7.11 -6.77
C VAL A 399 4.98 8.24 -7.55
N VAL A 400 3.71 8.55 -7.27
CA VAL A 400 2.93 9.58 -7.95
C VAL A 400 2.35 10.57 -6.94
N GLU A 401 2.62 11.86 -7.14
CA GLU A 401 2.10 12.94 -6.30
C GLU A 401 0.79 13.51 -6.86
N LEU A 402 -0.15 13.73 -5.94
CA LEU A 402 -1.50 14.22 -6.19
C LEU A 402 -1.71 15.53 -5.45
N MET A 403 -2.05 16.59 -6.19
CA MET A 403 -2.36 17.90 -5.63
C MET A 403 -3.73 18.38 -6.12
N PRO A 404 -4.70 18.64 -5.23
CA PRO A 404 -5.96 19.26 -5.61
C PRO A 404 -5.76 20.61 -6.31
N SER A 405 -6.56 20.90 -7.33
CA SER A 405 -6.50 22.13 -8.13
C SER A 405 -7.89 22.57 -8.59
N ASP A 406 -7.99 23.80 -9.12
CA ASP A 406 -9.25 24.32 -9.68
C ASP A 406 -9.79 23.49 -10.87
N MET A 407 -8.96 22.64 -11.48
CA MET A 407 -9.31 21.83 -12.65
C MET A 407 -9.41 20.32 -12.36
N GLY A 408 -9.48 19.92 -11.08
CA GLY A 408 -9.39 18.52 -10.64
C GLY A 408 -8.06 18.29 -9.92
N THR A 409 -7.37 17.19 -10.20
CA THR A 409 -6.11 16.86 -9.53
C THR A 409 -4.91 16.98 -10.47
N THR A 410 -3.87 17.68 -10.02
CA THR A 410 -2.55 17.70 -10.68
C THR A 410 -1.80 16.43 -10.28
N VAL A 411 -1.20 15.77 -11.27
CA VAL A 411 -0.52 14.48 -11.12
C VAL A 411 0.93 14.60 -11.58
N THR A 412 1.88 14.12 -10.76
CA THR A 412 3.32 14.13 -11.07
C THR A 412 3.94 12.77 -10.74
N LYS A 413 4.61 12.10 -11.70
CA LYS A 413 5.42 10.90 -11.39
C LYS A 413 6.82 11.30 -10.92
N HIS A 414 7.28 10.71 -9.82
CA HIS A 414 8.61 10.94 -9.24
C HIS A 414 9.63 9.89 -9.67
N TYR A 415 10.02 9.93 -10.94
CA TYR A 415 10.99 8.99 -11.51
C TYR A 415 12.35 8.96 -10.77
N ALA A 416 12.76 10.08 -10.18
CA ALA A 416 14.02 10.18 -9.44
C ALA A 416 14.05 9.32 -8.16
N MET A 417 12.90 8.82 -7.69
CA MET A 417 12.81 7.89 -6.56
C MET A 417 13.10 6.43 -6.93
N GLY A 418 13.26 6.13 -8.22
CA GLY A 418 13.56 4.79 -8.71
C GLY A 418 12.31 3.94 -8.94
N ARG A 419 12.49 2.91 -9.77
CA ARG A 419 11.47 1.97 -10.21
C ARG A 419 11.58 0.64 -9.50
N TYR A 420 10.55 0.27 -8.74
CA TYR A 420 10.39 -1.00 -8.02
C TYR A 420 8.94 -1.09 -7.47
N SER A 421 8.67 -2.07 -6.61
CA SER A 421 7.36 -2.33 -6.03
C SER A 421 7.16 -1.44 -4.80
N HIS A 422 6.66 -0.22 -4.99
CA HIS A 422 6.54 0.73 -3.89
C HIS A 422 5.27 0.46 -3.09
N GLU A 423 5.42 0.18 -1.80
CA GLU A 423 4.27 0.02 -0.90
C GLU A 423 3.70 1.36 -0.47
N ASN A 424 4.50 2.14 0.28
CA ASN A 424 4.25 3.54 0.54
C ASN A 424 5.55 4.35 0.48
N SER A 425 5.42 5.68 0.46
CA SER A 425 6.54 6.61 0.36
C SER A 425 6.43 7.69 1.41
N TRP A 426 7.22 7.62 2.48
CA TRP A 426 7.13 8.59 3.58
C TRP A 426 8.20 9.67 3.47
N VAL A 427 7.78 10.92 3.32
CA VAL A 427 8.67 12.09 3.29
C VAL A 427 8.97 12.53 4.72
N ALA A 428 10.25 12.63 5.06
CA ALA A 428 10.71 13.11 6.35
C ALA A 428 10.47 14.63 6.50
N PRO A 429 10.47 15.17 7.74
CA PRO A 429 10.20 16.58 8.01
C PRO A 429 11.20 17.57 7.40
N ASP A 430 12.38 17.11 7.00
CA ASP A 430 13.33 17.93 6.23
C ASP A 430 12.81 18.28 4.82
N GLY A 431 11.68 17.69 4.42
CA GLY A 431 11.03 17.86 3.13
C GLY A 431 11.87 17.32 1.96
N LYS A 432 12.82 16.42 2.25
CA LYS A 432 13.81 15.95 1.27
C LYS A 432 14.03 14.44 1.32
N THR A 433 14.17 13.89 2.51
CA THR A 433 14.50 12.48 2.72
C THR A 433 13.23 11.65 2.61
N VAL A 434 13.24 10.60 1.78
CA VAL A 434 12.08 9.73 1.54
C VAL A 434 12.49 8.28 1.75
N TYR A 435 11.65 7.55 2.49
CA TYR A 435 11.79 6.13 2.75
C TYR A 435 10.63 5.34 2.15
N PHE A 436 10.89 4.08 1.83
CA PHE A 436 9.99 3.22 1.06
C PHE A 436 9.95 1.80 1.63
N GLY A 437 8.80 1.14 1.47
CA GLY A 437 8.71 -0.31 1.33
C GLY A 437 9.12 -0.75 -0.08
N ASP A 438 9.65 -1.97 -0.19
CA ASP A 438 9.81 -2.66 -1.48
C ASP A 438 9.10 -4.01 -1.35
N ASP A 439 7.86 -4.11 -1.83
CA ASP A 439 7.10 -5.35 -1.73
C ASP A 439 7.56 -6.34 -2.81
N GLY A 440 8.45 -7.24 -2.42
CA GLY A 440 8.82 -8.38 -3.22
C GLY A 440 9.71 -9.36 -2.48
N ALA A 441 10.30 -10.28 -3.24
CA ALA A 441 11.23 -11.28 -2.71
C ALA A 441 12.68 -10.99 -3.15
N ASN A 442 13.62 -11.04 -2.20
CA ASN A 442 15.03 -10.73 -2.42
C ASN A 442 15.22 -9.27 -2.89
N VAL A 443 14.50 -8.38 -2.24
CA VAL A 443 14.41 -6.95 -2.52
C VAL A 443 15.42 -6.15 -1.70
N MET A 444 15.44 -4.83 -1.93
CA MET A 444 16.42 -3.91 -1.34
C MET A 444 15.74 -2.82 -0.55
N PHE A 445 16.42 -2.36 0.49
CA PHE A 445 15.95 -1.21 1.24
C PHE A 445 16.51 0.08 0.63
N PHE A 446 15.63 0.91 0.08
CA PHE A 446 15.96 2.16 -0.60
C PHE A 446 15.72 3.40 0.27
N LYS A 447 16.42 4.48 -0.07
CA LYS A 447 16.16 5.84 0.42
C LYS A 447 16.43 6.84 -0.69
N PHE A 448 15.62 7.88 -0.78
CA PHE A 448 15.83 9.00 -1.69
C PHE A 448 16.10 10.27 -0.90
N VAL A 449 16.96 11.15 -1.42
CA VAL A 449 17.18 12.48 -0.85
C VAL A 449 17.05 13.51 -1.96
N ALA A 450 16.01 14.33 -1.88
CA ALA A 450 15.77 15.41 -2.82
C ALA A 450 16.89 16.47 -2.81
N ASP A 451 17.00 17.23 -3.88
CA ASP A 451 17.93 18.35 -3.97
C ASP A 451 17.48 19.55 -3.16
N VAL A 452 16.19 19.83 -3.25
CA VAL A 452 15.52 21.01 -2.73
C VAL A 452 14.39 20.54 -1.82
N GLU A 453 14.29 21.17 -0.65
CA GLU A 453 13.19 20.95 0.28
C GLU A 453 11.85 21.27 -0.39
N GLY A 454 10.89 20.35 -0.29
CA GLY A 454 9.56 20.52 -0.89
C GLY A 454 9.50 20.24 -2.39
N ASP A 455 10.59 19.74 -3.00
CA ASP A 455 10.64 19.47 -4.43
C ASP A 455 11.29 18.11 -4.70
N LEU A 456 10.44 17.12 -4.95
CA LEU A 456 10.81 15.74 -5.22
C LEU A 456 11.16 15.49 -6.71
N SER A 457 11.37 16.53 -7.51
CA SER A 457 11.63 16.40 -8.95
C SER A 457 13.07 16.02 -9.31
N ALA A 458 14.01 16.15 -8.37
CA ALA A 458 15.39 15.76 -8.57
C ALA A 458 16.06 15.43 -7.23
N GLY A 459 16.99 14.47 -7.25
CA GLY A 459 17.70 14.06 -6.05
C GLY A 459 18.63 12.88 -6.28
N THR A 460 18.99 12.24 -5.18
CA THR A 460 19.93 11.11 -5.17
C THR A 460 19.27 9.88 -4.56
N LEU A 461 19.34 8.75 -5.25
CA LEU A 461 18.83 7.46 -4.81
C LEU A 461 19.94 6.65 -4.13
N TYR A 462 19.59 6.01 -3.02
CA TYR A 462 20.48 5.17 -2.22
C TYR A 462 19.85 3.80 -1.99
N ALA A 463 20.69 2.77 -1.84
CA ALA A 463 20.29 1.46 -1.34
C ALA A 463 21.16 1.04 -0.17
N ALA A 464 20.59 0.29 0.78
CA ALA A 464 21.30 -0.17 1.96
C ALA A 464 22.21 -1.37 1.64
N LYS A 465 23.45 -1.30 2.12
CA LYS A 465 24.25 -2.48 2.48
C LYS A 465 23.96 -2.83 3.92
N VAL A 466 23.59 -4.09 4.18
CA VAL A 466 23.26 -4.56 5.51
C VAL A 466 24.45 -5.27 6.15
N THR A 467 24.61 -5.08 7.45
CA THR A 467 25.39 -5.95 8.31
C THR A 467 24.53 -6.39 9.49
N GLN A 468 24.31 -7.69 9.62
CA GLN A 468 23.66 -8.22 10.82
C GLN A 468 24.63 -8.32 11.99
N SER A 469 24.15 -7.96 13.18
CA SER A 469 24.74 -8.34 14.46
C SER A 469 23.68 -8.95 15.38
N GLY A 470 24.12 -9.64 16.44
CA GLY A 470 23.21 -10.40 17.32
C GLY A 470 23.04 -11.85 16.87
N GLY A 471 22.02 -12.53 17.41
CA GLY A 471 21.64 -13.89 17.02
C GLY A 471 20.76 -13.91 15.77
N MET A 472 20.19 -15.08 15.46
CA MET A 472 19.15 -15.22 14.42
C MET A 472 17.75 -14.85 14.96
N GLY A 473 17.54 -15.00 16.27
CA GLY A 473 16.25 -14.73 16.92
C GLY A 473 15.94 -13.23 17.03
N ASN A 474 14.93 -12.89 17.82
CA ASN A 474 14.37 -11.52 17.90
C ASN A 474 15.31 -10.45 18.53
N ASP A 475 16.56 -10.79 18.83
CA ASP A 475 17.59 -9.87 19.33
C ASP A 475 18.58 -9.41 18.25
N HIS A 476 18.35 -9.78 16.98
CA HIS A 476 19.16 -9.34 15.85
C HIS A 476 19.03 -7.84 15.58
N VAL A 477 20.07 -7.29 14.96
CA VAL A 477 20.17 -5.89 14.56
C VAL A 477 20.64 -5.83 13.12
N LEU A 478 19.92 -5.11 12.29
CA LEU A 478 20.27 -4.88 10.90
C LEU A 478 20.86 -3.47 10.79
N THR A 479 22.18 -3.35 10.66
CA THR A 479 22.86 -2.04 10.53
C THR A 479 23.08 -1.71 9.05
N PHE A 480 22.95 -0.43 8.68
CA PHE A 480 23.01 0.03 7.30
C PHE A 480 24.23 0.90 6.99
N GLU A 481 24.80 0.66 5.82
CA GLU A 481 25.61 1.63 5.08
C GLU A 481 24.86 2.00 3.80
N TRP A 482 24.60 3.30 3.58
CA TRP A 482 23.86 3.76 2.41
C TRP A 482 24.79 3.93 1.21
N ILE A 483 24.60 3.11 0.18
CA ILE A 483 25.32 3.18 -1.09
C ILE A 483 24.58 4.15 -2.00
N GLU A 484 25.27 5.21 -2.45
CA GLU A 484 24.77 6.09 -3.51
C GLU A 484 24.67 5.34 -4.83
N LEU A 485 23.47 5.28 -5.41
CA LEU A 485 23.24 4.65 -6.71
C LEU A 485 23.40 5.65 -7.85
N GLY A 486 22.81 6.84 -7.69
CA GLY A 486 22.90 7.87 -8.70
C GLY A 486 22.03 9.08 -8.38
N ARG A 487 22.26 10.15 -9.14
CA ARG A 487 21.53 11.41 -9.06
C ARG A 487 20.97 11.78 -10.43
N ALA A 488 19.68 12.10 -10.49
CA ALA A 488 19.00 12.56 -11.69
C ALA A 488 17.73 13.36 -11.36
N SER A 489 17.15 13.97 -12.38
CA SER A 489 15.83 14.59 -12.36
C SER A 489 14.78 13.70 -13.02
N ASN A 490 13.51 13.94 -12.65
CA ASN A 490 12.35 13.31 -13.27
C ASN A 490 12.35 13.51 -14.80
N ASP A 491 12.65 14.72 -15.27
CA ASP A 491 12.67 15.05 -16.70
C ASP A 491 13.72 14.26 -17.47
N GLU A 492 14.91 14.08 -16.89
CA GLU A 492 16.00 13.29 -17.50
C GLU A 492 15.61 11.82 -17.66
N ILE A 493 15.03 11.23 -16.62
CA ILE A 493 14.61 9.82 -16.63
C ILE A 493 13.40 9.63 -17.55
N ALA A 494 12.40 10.52 -17.47
CA ALA A 494 11.24 10.50 -18.35
C ALA A 494 11.65 10.59 -19.82
N ALA A 495 12.55 11.52 -20.16
CA ALA A 495 13.10 11.63 -21.52
C ALA A 495 13.77 10.33 -21.96
N SER A 496 14.55 9.68 -21.08
CA SER A 496 15.16 8.40 -21.37
C SER A 496 14.15 7.29 -21.61
N ILE A 497 13.06 7.22 -20.85
CA ILE A 497 11.97 6.26 -21.04
C ILE A 497 11.31 6.46 -22.41
N ARG A 498 11.13 7.72 -22.84
CA ARG A 498 10.54 8.04 -24.16
C ARG A 498 11.43 7.64 -25.35
N GLU A 499 12.75 7.48 -25.14
CA GLU A 499 13.69 7.01 -26.17
C GLU A 499 13.71 5.47 -26.32
N MET A 500 13.10 4.74 -25.39
CA MET A 500 13.04 3.28 -25.46
C MET A 500 12.01 2.82 -26.51
N GLU A 501 12.41 1.86 -27.35
CA GLU A 501 11.54 1.25 -28.36
C GLU A 501 10.97 -0.08 -27.83
N PHE A 502 9.66 -0.27 -27.97
CA PHE A 502 8.91 -1.47 -27.58
C PHE A 502 8.07 -1.99 -28.73
#